data_AF-A0AAV4U8P9-F1
#
_entry.id   AF-A0AAV4U8P9-F1
#
_cell.length_a   1.000
_cell.length_b   1.000
_cell.length_c   1.000
_cell.angle_alpha   90.00
_cell.angle_beta   90.00
_cell.angle_gamma   90.00
#
_symmetry.space_group_name_H-M   'P 1'
#
loop_
_entity.id
_entity.type
_entity.pdbx_description
1 polymer ?
#
loop_
_entity_poly.entity_id
_entity_poly.type
_entity_poly.pdbx_seq_one_letter_code
_entity_poly.pdbx_strand_id
1 'polypeptide(L)'
;MEFPFWKKLMIMGIWGKLVLYKYIAIWLISEGSCIITGMTYNGTDKSGCDTWDGCTNVKLWDFTKTTTFQGGIRSFNSNTNLWLGQYVYKRMKFLGNRYISQAAALMFLATWHGLHSGYYVCFMNEFIVMYFEKDVETFITRRLPKVKELLLESALRFLVRPLMKIYMDVMMGYCLVPFVFLSFWRYMEIYGSMYFFGYIFVFWMAFSCCTS
;
A
#
# COMPACT_ATOMS: atom_id res chain seq x y z
N MET A 1 -22.83 -21.69 1.40
CA MET A 1 -23.51 -20.45 1.81
C MET A 1 -22.75 -19.28 1.20
N GLU A 2 -23.39 -18.50 0.34
CA GLU A 2 -22.78 -17.29 -0.19
C GLU A 2 -22.81 -16.20 0.88
N PHE A 3 -21.65 -15.70 1.29
CA PHE A 3 -21.59 -14.57 2.20
C PHE A 3 -22.09 -13.29 1.51
N PRO A 4 -22.81 -12.40 2.22
CA PRO A 4 -23.10 -11.04 1.75
C PRO A 4 -21.82 -10.33 1.30
N PHE A 5 -21.92 -9.50 0.25
CA PHE A 5 -20.75 -8.86 -0.36
C PHE A 5 -19.91 -8.04 0.63
N TRP A 6 -20.54 -7.29 1.52
CA TRP A 6 -19.84 -6.54 2.57
C TRP A 6 -19.02 -7.45 3.51
N LYS A 7 -19.50 -8.65 3.82
CA LYS A 7 -18.74 -9.63 4.62
C LYS A 7 -17.53 -10.12 3.85
N LYS A 8 -17.67 -10.37 2.53
CA LYS A 8 -16.54 -10.76 1.67
C LYS A 8 -15.45 -9.68 1.65
N LEU A 9 -15.83 -8.41 1.57
CA LEU A 9 -14.88 -7.28 1.66
C LEU A 9 -14.14 -7.26 2.99
N MET A 10 -14.85 -7.37 4.11
CA MET A 10 -14.23 -7.39 5.44
C MET A 10 -13.29 -8.58 5.61
N ILE A 11 -13.69 -9.77 5.14
CA ILE A 11 -12.85 -10.97 5.15
C ILE A 11 -11.57 -10.73 4.33
N MET A 12 -11.67 -10.12 3.15
CA MET A 12 -10.51 -9.79 2.32
C MET A 12 -9.55 -8.84 3.01
N GLY A 13 -10.05 -7.77 3.63
CA GLY A 13 -9.20 -6.82 4.38
C GLY A 13 -8.51 -7.48 5.58
N ILE A 14 -9.25 -8.25 6.38
CA ILE A 14 -8.70 -9.00 7.52
C ILE A 14 -7.66 -10.02 7.05
N TRP A 15 -7.98 -10.79 6.01
CA TRP A 15 -7.07 -11.78 5.43
C TRP A 15 -5.77 -11.14 4.95
N GLY A 16 -5.84 -10.05 4.18
CA GLY A 16 -4.67 -9.33 3.69
C GLY A 16 -3.78 -8.83 4.82
N LYS A 17 -4.40 -8.31 5.89
CA LYS A 17 -3.69 -7.86 7.09
C LYS A 17 -2.99 -9.01 7.81
N LEU A 18 -3.67 -10.14 7.99
CA LEU A 18 -3.08 -11.35 8.59
C LEU A 18 -1.92 -11.88 7.76
N VAL A 19 -2.00 -11.82 6.43
CA VAL A 19 -0.88 -12.16 5.55
C VAL A 19 0.32 -11.25 5.82
N LEU A 20 0.13 -9.92 5.81
CA LEU A 20 1.22 -8.97 6.07
C LEU A 20 1.82 -9.10 7.47
N TYR A 21 0.99 -9.38 8.48
CA TYR A 21 1.46 -9.56 9.85
C TYR A 21 2.43 -10.73 10.02
N LYS A 22 2.35 -11.77 9.19
CA LYS A 22 3.37 -12.85 9.19
C LYS A 22 4.76 -12.31 8.82
N TYR A 23 4.84 -11.45 7.82
CA TYR A 23 6.09 -10.82 7.40
C TYR A 23 6.59 -9.80 8.42
N ILE A 24 5.67 -8.95 8.91
CA ILE A 24 5.99 -7.93 9.92
C ILE A 24 6.54 -8.58 11.19
N ALA A 25 5.96 -9.69 11.65
CA ALA A 25 6.45 -10.40 12.83
C ALA A 25 7.91 -10.87 12.66
N ILE A 26 8.24 -11.48 11.52
CA ILE A 26 9.60 -11.96 11.24
C ILE A 26 10.58 -10.78 11.15
N TRP A 27 10.19 -9.68 10.52
CA TRP A 27 11.02 -8.49 10.43
C TRP A 27 11.25 -7.84 11.78
N LEU A 28 10.24 -7.74 12.64
CA LEU A 28 10.41 -7.20 14.00
C LEU A 28 11.38 -8.06 14.84
N ILE A 29 11.34 -9.38 14.70
CA ILE A 29 12.30 -10.27 15.38
C ILE A 29 13.73 -10.04 14.86
N SER A 30 13.87 -9.86 13.56
CA SER A 30 15.17 -9.60 12.92
C SER A 30 15.71 -8.22 13.31
N GLU A 31 14.87 -7.20 13.30
CA GLU A 31 15.19 -5.83 13.77
C GLU A 31 15.60 -5.84 15.24
N GLY A 32 14.86 -6.54 16.11
CA GLY A 32 15.24 -6.71 17.51
C GLY A 32 16.61 -7.34 17.69
N SER A 33 16.95 -8.35 16.88
CA SER A 33 18.28 -8.97 16.89
C SER A 33 19.36 -7.96 16.47
N CYS A 34 19.13 -7.17 15.43
CA CYS A 34 20.06 -6.14 14.98
C CYS A 34 20.25 -5.04 16.04
N ILE A 35 19.19 -4.64 16.75
CA ILE A 35 19.26 -3.65 17.83
C ILE A 35 20.16 -4.17 18.95
N ILE A 36 19.98 -5.41 19.38
CA ILE A 36 20.80 -6.02 20.45
C ILE A 36 22.29 -6.06 20.07
N THR A 37 22.60 -6.33 18.80
CA THR A 37 24.00 -6.33 18.29
C THR A 37 24.58 -4.93 18.06
N GLY A 38 23.77 -3.88 18.20
CA GLY A 38 24.19 -2.50 17.98
C GLY A 38 24.21 -2.04 16.52
N MET A 39 23.88 -2.91 15.56
CA MET A 39 23.97 -2.62 14.12
C MET A 39 22.97 -1.55 13.64
N THR A 40 21.90 -1.30 14.40
CA THR A 40 20.88 -0.32 14.01
C THR A 40 21.11 1.08 14.54
N TYR A 41 22.21 1.32 15.28
CA TYR A 41 22.54 2.64 15.78
C TYR A 41 22.68 3.64 14.64
N ASN A 42 21.97 4.77 14.74
CA ASN A 42 21.91 5.77 13.69
C ASN A 42 22.07 7.20 14.23
N GLY A 43 22.91 7.35 15.26
CA GLY A 43 23.22 8.63 15.88
C GLY A 43 22.22 9.05 16.96
N THR A 44 22.13 10.35 17.20
CA THR A 44 21.22 10.95 18.19
C THR A 44 20.20 11.84 17.51
N ASP A 45 18.98 11.84 18.05
CA ASP A 45 17.93 12.74 17.61
C ASP A 45 18.16 14.18 18.09
N LYS A 46 17.27 15.10 17.68
CA LYS A 46 17.32 16.52 18.11
C LYS A 46 17.15 16.70 19.62
N SER A 47 16.66 15.69 20.31
CA SER A 47 16.43 15.67 21.76
C SER A 47 17.64 15.10 22.52
N GLY A 48 18.68 14.63 21.82
CA GLY A 48 19.85 13.97 22.41
C GLY A 48 19.65 12.49 22.73
N CYS A 49 18.55 11.87 22.27
CA CYS A 49 18.27 10.46 22.46
C CYS A 49 18.88 9.62 21.33
N ASP A 50 19.52 8.50 21.67
CA ASP A 50 20.05 7.55 20.69
C ASP A 50 18.95 6.97 19.80
N THR A 51 19.17 6.96 18.50
CA THR A 51 18.26 6.37 17.50
C THR A 51 18.77 5.00 17.07
N TRP A 52 17.84 4.05 17.01
CA TRP A 52 18.11 2.64 16.69
C TRP A 52 17.35 2.20 15.44
N ASP A 53 17.19 3.09 14.46
CA ASP A 53 16.34 2.93 13.28
C ASP A 53 17.10 2.55 11.99
N GLY A 54 18.41 2.32 12.06
CA GLY A 54 19.27 2.07 10.90
C GLY A 54 18.90 0.83 10.07
N CYS A 55 18.19 -0.15 10.65
CA CYS A 55 17.66 -1.31 9.93
C CYS A 55 16.13 -1.44 10.00
N THR A 56 15.40 -0.39 10.37
CA THR A 56 13.93 -0.46 10.47
C THR A 56 13.31 -0.74 9.11
N ASN A 57 12.69 -1.91 8.98
CA ASN A 57 11.99 -2.35 7.79
C ASN A 57 10.48 -2.14 7.88
N VAL A 58 9.94 -2.00 9.11
CA VAL A 58 8.52 -1.70 9.34
C VAL A 58 8.35 -0.55 10.30
N LYS A 59 7.60 0.47 9.88
CA LYS A 59 7.12 1.54 10.76
C LYS A 59 5.76 1.16 11.30
N LEU A 60 5.74 0.37 12.38
CA LEU A 60 4.51 -0.28 12.88
C LEU A 60 3.39 0.72 13.22
N TRP A 61 3.73 1.83 13.87
CA TRP A 61 2.75 2.86 14.22
C TRP A 61 2.15 3.53 12.98
N ASP A 62 2.97 3.85 11.98
CA ASP A 62 2.51 4.46 10.74
C ASP A 62 1.65 3.47 9.94
N PHE A 63 2.08 2.21 9.86
CA PHE A 63 1.35 1.14 9.16
C PHE A 63 -0.04 0.88 9.77
N THR A 64 -0.14 0.89 11.10
CA THR A 64 -1.40 0.62 11.80
C THR A 64 -2.37 1.81 11.76
N LYS A 65 -1.86 3.05 11.81
CA LYS A 65 -2.68 4.28 11.80
C LYS A 65 -2.98 4.83 10.41
N THR A 66 -2.19 4.51 9.39
CA THR A 66 -2.37 5.10 8.06
C THR A 66 -3.72 4.75 7.46
N THR A 67 -4.37 5.77 6.90
CA THR A 67 -5.63 5.67 6.17
C THR A 67 -5.44 5.73 4.66
N THR A 68 -4.18 5.84 4.20
CA THR A 68 -3.83 5.94 2.78
C THR A 68 -3.04 4.74 2.32
N PHE A 69 -3.28 4.30 1.09
CA PHE A 69 -2.57 3.16 0.51
C PHE A 69 -1.08 3.47 0.37
N GLN A 70 -0.74 4.67 -0.10
CA GLN A 70 0.66 5.13 -0.17
C GLN A 70 1.33 5.14 1.21
N GLY A 71 0.64 5.57 2.27
CA GLY A 71 1.18 5.50 3.63
C GLY A 71 1.42 4.06 4.07
N GLY A 72 0.56 3.13 3.67
CA GLY A 72 0.75 1.69 3.90
C GLY A 72 2.02 1.16 3.26
N ILE A 73 2.20 1.40 1.96
CA ILE A 73 3.37 0.96 1.20
C ILE A 73 4.66 1.56 1.78
N ARG A 74 4.67 2.85 2.16
CA ARG A 74 5.86 3.48 2.76
C ARG A 74 6.25 2.92 4.13
N SER A 75 5.27 2.40 4.88
CA SER A 75 5.46 1.93 6.25
C SER A 75 5.83 0.45 6.34
N PHE A 76 5.78 -0.28 5.22
CA PHE A 76 6.09 -1.69 5.11
C PHE A 76 7.27 -1.86 4.13
N ASN A 77 8.20 -2.78 4.44
CA ASN A 77 9.34 -3.08 3.58
C ASN A 77 10.20 -1.84 3.24
N SER A 78 10.43 -0.98 4.24
CA SER A 78 11.02 0.34 4.05
C SER A 78 12.42 0.30 3.44
N ASN A 79 13.26 -0.68 3.79
CA ASN A 79 14.61 -0.80 3.22
C ASN A 79 14.57 -1.16 1.74
N THR A 80 13.71 -2.10 1.35
CA THR A 80 13.53 -2.46 -0.08
C THR A 80 12.97 -1.28 -0.86
N ASN A 81 11.99 -0.56 -0.30
CA ASN A 81 11.43 0.63 -0.94
C ASN A 81 12.47 1.75 -1.10
N LEU A 82 13.32 1.96 -0.09
CA LEU A 82 14.43 2.91 -0.17
C LEU A 82 15.44 2.50 -1.25
N TRP A 83 15.84 1.23 -1.25
CA TRP A 83 16.75 0.67 -2.24
C TRP A 83 16.18 0.81 -3.67
N LEU A 84 14.92 0.43 -3.87
CA LEU A 84 14.23 0.56 -5.16
C LEU A 84 14.18 2.03 -5.60
N GLY A 85 13.87 2.93 -4.67
CA GLY A 85 13.85 4.37 -4.92
C GLY A 85 15.21 4.92 -5.36
N GLN A 86 16.29 4.50 -4.71
CA GLN A 86 17.65 4.99 -4.97
C GLN A 86 18.28 4.37 -6.21
N TYR A 87 18.16 3.05 -6.36
CA TYR A 87 18.92 2.27 -7.34
C TYR A 87 18.15 1.95 -8.61
N VAL A 88 16.82 1.97 -8.58
CA VAL A 88 16.00 1.72 -9.76
C VAL A 88 15.30 3.00 -10.18
N TYR A 89 14.32 3.49 -9.40
CA TYR A 89 13.47 4.61 -9.79
C TYR A 89 14.24 5.86 -10.19
N LYS A 90 15.17 6.35 -9.36
CA LYS A 90 15.98 7.54 -9.66
C LYS A 90 16.87 7.35 -10.90
N ARG A 91 17.32 6.13 -11.17
CA ARG A 91 18.13 5.82 -12.35
C ARG A 91 17.29 5.76 -13.62
N MET A 92 16.00 5.45 -13.52
CA MET A 92 15.04 5.52 -14.63
C MET A 92 14.61 6.96 -15.01
N LYS A 93 15.28 8.00 -14.49
CA LYS A 93 14.99 9.41 -14.83
C LYS A 93 15.16 9.72 -16.32
N PHE A 94 16.01 8.97 -17.04
CA PHE A 94 16.23 9.14 -18.47
C PHE A 94 14.97 8.93 -19.32
N LEU A 95 13.96 8.22 -18.78
CA LEU A 95 12.68 8.01 -19.46
C LEU A 95 11.81 9.28 -19.56
N GLY A 96 12.17 10.37 -18.87
CA GLY A 96 11.49 11.66 -18.96
C GLY A 96 10.07 11.71 -18.37
N ASN A 97 9.52 10.58 -17.89
CA ASN A 97 8.16 10.51 -17.35
C ASN A 97 8.11 9.74 -16.04
N ARG A 98 7.66 10.42 -14.97
CA ARG A 98 7.53 9.84 -13.61
C ARG A 98 6.68 8.58 -13.55
N TYR A 99 5.63 8.49 -14.37
CA TYR A 99 4.72 7.33 -14.39
C TYR A 99 5.42 6.11 -14.97
N ILE A 100 6.16 6.32 -16.07
CA ILE A 100 6.93 5.24 -16.71
C ILE A 100 8.07 4.80 -15.80
N SER A 101 8.78 5.73 -15.15
CA SER A 101 9.84 5.41 -14.18
C SER A 101 9.30 4.61 -12.99
N GLN A 102 8.11 4.96 -12.46
CA GLN A 102 7.48 4.23 -11.36
C GLN A 102 7.00 2.84 -11.81
N ALA A 103 6.36 2.74 -12.98
CA ALA A 103 5.94 1.46 -13.54
C ALA A 103 7.13 0.52 -13.78
N ALA A 104 8.23 1.03 -14.30
CA ALA A 104 9.47 0.28 -14.47
C ALA A 104 10.06 -0.19 -13.13
N ALA A 105 10.04 0.66 -12.10
CA ALA A 105 10.49 0.27 -10.76
C ALA A 105 9.63 -0.85 -10.15
N LEU A 106 8.30 -0.78 -10.30
CA LEU A 106 7.40 -1.83 -9.83
C LEU A 106 7.50 -3.11 -10.66
N MET A 107 7.77 -3.00 -11.97
CA MET A 107 8.05 -4.15 -12.84
C MET A 107 9.36 -4.85 -12.44
N PHE A 108 10.38 -4.08 -12.10
CA PHE A 108 11.60 -4.62 -11.51
C PHE A 108 11.29 -5.39 -10.22
N LEU A 109 10.51 -4.79 -9.32
CA LEU A 109 10.14 -5.42 -8.05
C LEU A 109 9.34 -6.73 -8.28
N ALA A 110 8.42 -6.74 -9.23
CA ALA A 110 7.71 -7.96 -9.65
C ALA A 110 8.68 -9.06 -10.09
N THR A 111 9.62 -8.71 -10.96
CA THR A 111 10.62 -9.66 -11.49
C THR A 111 11.58 -10.12 -10.40
N TRP A 112 11.94 -9.24 -9.47
CA TRP A 112 12.77 -9.57 -8.30
C TRP A 112 12.10 -10.61 -7.38
N HIS A 113 10.78 -10.56 -7.25
CA HIS A 113 10.02 -11.59 -6.52
C HIS A 113 9.92 -12.92 -7.28
N GLY A 114 9.89 -12.89 -8.61
CA GLY A 114 9.94 -14.08 -9.47
C GLY A 114 9.11 -13.95 -10.75
N LEU A 115 9.03 -15.05 -11.51
CA LEU A 115 8.35 -15.07 -12.83
C LEU A 115 6.88 -15.49 -12.76
N HIS A 116 6.31 -15.68 -11.58
CA HIS A 116 4.89 -16.00 -11.43
C HIS A 116 4.01 -14.80 -11.76
N SER A 117 2.92 -15.03 -12.52
CA SER A 117 2.01 -13.97 -12.96
C SER A 117 1.43 -13.16 -11.81
N GLY A 118 1.26 -13.79 -10.64
CA GLY A 118 0.75 -13.15 -9.44
C GLY A 118 1.56 -11.92 -8.98
N TYR A 119 2.90 -11.95 -9.12
CA TYR A 119 3.73 -10.80 -8.74
C TYR A 119 3.44 -9.60 -9.63
N TYR A 120 3.43 -9.80 -10.95
CA TYR A 120 3.15 -8.74 -11.91
C TYR A 120 1.77 -8.11 -11.69
N VAL A 121 0.74 -8.92 -11.42
CA VAL A 121 -0.62 -8.41 -11.15
C VAL A 121 -0.66 -7.66 -9.81
N CYS A 122 0.03 -8.13 -8.77
CA CYS A 122 0.10 -7.43 -7.48
C CYS A 122 0.67 -6.02 -7.64
N PHE A 123 1.84 -5.89 -8.26
CA PHE A 123 2.52 -4.61 -8.42
C PHE A 123 1.83 -3.69 -9.45
N MET A 124 1.13 -4.27 -10.44
CA MET A 124 0.23 -3.51 -11.31
C MET A 124 -0.95 -2.93 -10.50
N ASN A 125 -1.56 -3.72 -9.61
CA ASN A 125 -2.64 -3.23 -8.76
C ASN A 125 -2.15 -2.17 -7.79
N GLU A 126 -0.97 -2.34 -7.21
CA GLU A 126 -0.31 -1.33 -6.37
C GLU A 126 -0.16 -0.01 -7.13
N PHE A 127 0.34 -0.06 -8.37
CA PHE A 127 0.46 1.12 -9.23
C PHE A 127 -0.91 1.78 -9.44
N ILE A 128 -1.91 1.01 -9.89
CA ILE A 128 -3.25 1.52 -10.19
C ILE A 128 -3.87 2.20 -8.97
N VAL A 129 -3.87 1.53 -7.80
CA VAL A 129 -4.49 2.06 -6.57
C VAL A 129 -3.73 3.28 -6.05
N MET A 130 -2.40 3.29 -6.08
CA MET A 130 -1.61 4.45 -5.64
C MET A 130 -1.89 5.71 -6.48
N TYR A 131 -1.95 5.57 -7.80
CA TYR A 131 -2.21 6.72 -8.67
C TYR A 131 -3.66 7.16 -8.60
N PHE A 132 -4.59 6.21 -8.54
CA PHE A 132 -5.99 6.48 -8.30
C PHE A 132 -6.20 7.32 -7.03
N GLU A 133 -5.64 6.89 -5.91
CA GLU A 133 -5.80 7.60 -4.63
C GLU A 133 -5.18 9.00 -4.68
N LYS A 134 -4.03 9.15 -5.34
CA LYS A 134 -3.39 10.45 -5.55
C LYS A 134 -4.23 11.41 -6.38
N ASP A 135 -4.90 10.91 -7.42
CA ASP A 135 -5.76 11.72 -8.28
C ASP A 135 -7.03 12.13 -7.52
N VAL A 136 -7.63 11.22 -6.75
CA VAL A 136 -8.76 11.52 -5.85
C VAL A 136 -8.38 12.57 -4.80
N GLU A 137 -7.22 12.42 -4.15
CA GLU A 137 -6.72 13.39 -3.17
C GLU A 137 -6.52 14.78 -3.81
N THR A 138 -5.96 14.80 -5.03
CA THR A 138 -5.72 16.03 -5.78
C THR A 138 -7.04 16.68 -6.18
N PHE A 139 -8.02 15.91 -6.65
CA PHE A 139 -9.36 16.38 -7.02
C PHE A 139 -10.07 16.97 -5.81
N ILE A 140 -10.17 16.23 -4.71
CA ILE A 140 -10.82 16.68 -3.47
C ILE A 140 -10.14 17.95 -2.95
N THR A 141 -8.81 17.98 -2.91
CA THR A 141 -8.07 19.14 -2.39
C THR A 141 -8.23 20.38 -3.28
N ARG A 142 -8.27 20.24 -4.61
CA ARG A 142 -8.34 21.39 -5.53
C ARG A 142 -9.76 21.85 -5.83
N ARG A 143 -10.70 20.93 -5.99
CA ARG A 143 -12.08 21.23 -6.43
C ARG A 143 -13.05 21.33 -5.27
N LEU A 144 -12.82 20.60 -4.18
CA LEU A 144 -13.74 20.47 -3.06
C LEU A 144 -13.06 20.75 -1.70
N PRO A 145 -12.34 21.87 -1.52
CA PRO A 145 -11.59 22.14 -0.30
C PRO A 145 -12.48 22.19 0.96
N LYS A 146 -13.69 22.74 0.84
CA LYS A 146 -14.68 22.76 1.94
C LYS A 146 -15.15 21.37 2.35
N VAL A 147 -15.25 20.44 1.39
CA VAL A 147 -15.60 19.04 1.67
C VAL A 147 -14.45 18.35 2.40
N LYS A 148 -13.21 18.61 1.99
CA LYS A 148 -12.02 18.10 2.69
C LYS A 148 -11.99 18.55 4.15
N GLU A 149 -12.18 19.85 4.39
CA GLU A 149 -12.22 20.44 5.72
C GLU A 149 -13.35 19.82 6.56
N LEU A 150 -14.56 19.74 5.99
CA LEU A 150 -15.70 19.11 6.65
C LEU A 150 -15.44 17.63 6.99
N LEU A 151 -14.87 16.85 6.09
CA LEU A 151 -14.68 15.41 6.31
C LEU A 151 -13.49 15.09 7.22
N LEU A 152 -12.41 15.88 7.17
CA LEU A 152 -11.14 15.54 7.82
C LEU A 152 -10.80 16.40 9.04
N GLU A 153 -11.35 17.61 9.13
CA GLU A 153 -11.02 18.58 10.20
C GLU A 153 -12.17 18.73 11.21
N SER A 154 -13.42 18.53 10.80
CA SER A 154 -14.58 18.55 11.69
C SER A 154 -14.71 17.29 12.57
N ALA A 155 -15.73 17.24 13.43
CA ALA A 155 -16.08 16.06 14.23
C ALA A 155 -16.37 14.81 13.36
N LEU A 156 -16.74 14.99 12.07
CA LEU A 156 -16.95 13.87 11.14
C LEU A 156 -15.68 13.03 10.91
N ARG A 157 -14.49 13.58 11.17
CA ARG A 157 -13.21 12.85 11.04
C ARG A 157 -13.19 11.54 11.84
N PHE A 158 -13.89 11.49 12.97
CA PHE A 158 -13.98 10.29 13.81
C PHE A 158 -14.80 9.17 13.15
N LEU A 159 -15.69 9.50 12.21
CA LEU A 159 -16.43 8.55 11.38
C LEU A 159 -15.69 8.25 10.06
N VAL A 160 -15.12 9.27 9.42
CA VAL A 160 -14.48 9.16 8.11
C VAL A 160 -13.16 8.38 8.19
N ARG A 161 -12.31 8.64 9.19
CA ARG A 161 -10.99 7.97 9.28
C ARG A 161 -11.08 6.45 9.43
N PRO A 162 -11.96 5.88 10.29
CA PRO A 162 -12.18 4.43 10.32
C PRO A 162 -12.64 3.87 8.97
N LEU A 163 -13.52 4.56 8.26
CA LEU A 163 -13.98 4.12 6.93
C LEU A 163 -12.84 4.13 5.90
N MET A 164 -12.01 5.19 5.90
CA MET A 164 -10.81 5.24 5.06
C MET A 164 -9.81 4.13 5.43
N LYS A 165 -9.68 3.80 6.72
CA LYS A 165 -8.84 2.68 7.15
C LYS A 165 -9.36 1.34 6.66
N ILE A 166 -10.67 1.09 6.74
CA ILE A 166 -11.30 -0.12 6.21
C ILE A 166 -11.07 -0.20 4.71
N TYR A 167 -11.32 0.89 3.98
CA TYR A 167 -11.02 0.97 2.54
C TYR A 167 -9.56 0.60 2.23
N MET A 168 -8.60 1.19 2.95
CA MET A 168 -7.18 0.94 2.76
C MET A 168 -6.82 -0.53 3.03
N ASP A 169 -7.31 -1.12 4.14
CA ASP A 169 -7.06 -2.52 4.49
C ASP A 169 -7.67 -3.48 3.45
N VAL A 170 -8.88 -3.18 2.96
CA VAL A 170 -9.55 -3.96 1.91
C VAL A 170 -8.79 -3.88 0.57
N MET A 171 -8.38 -2.69 0.15
CA MET A 171 -7.62 -2.52 -1.09
C MET A 171 -6.22 -3.15 -1.01
N MET A 172 -5.57 -3.06 0.14
CA MET A 172 -4.30 -3.76 0.40
C MET A 172 -4.50 -5.28 0.29
N GLY A 173 -5.55 -5.82 0.90
CA GLY A 173 -5.93 -7.22 0.75
C GLY A 173 -6.18 -7.60 -0.71
N TYR A 174 -6.94 -6.78 -1.45
CA TYR A 174 -7.23 -7.01 -2.87
C TYR A 174 -5.97 -7.07 -3.75
N CYS A 175 -5.01 -6.17 -3.50
CA CYS A 175 -3.72 -6.14 -4.21
C CYS A 175 -2.86 -7.37 -3.90
N LEU A 176 -2.93 -7.88 -2.67
CA LEU A 176 -2.12 -9.03 -2.21
C LEU A 176 -2.64 -10.39 -2.69
N VAL A 177 -3.90 -10.52 -3.10
CA VAL A 177 -4.46 -11.78 -3.63
C VAL A 177 -3.52 -12.45 -4.65
N PRO A 178 -3.15 -11.81 -5.77
CA PRO A 178 -2.27 -12.42 -6.76
C PRO A 178 -0.86 -12.70 -6.21
N PHE A 179 -0.35 -11.86 -5.30
CA PHE A 179 0.96 -12.07 -4.66
C PHE A 179 1.01 -13.36 -3.83
N VAL A 180 -0.08 -13.69 -3.12
CA VAL A 180 -0.13 -14.87 -2.25
C VAL A 180 -0.45 -16.14 -3.05
N PHE A 181 -1.37 -16.05 -4.01
CA PHE A 181 -1.85 -17.24 -4.72
C PHE A 181 -1.01 -17.61 -5.95
N LEU A 182 -0.21 -16.68 -6.49
CA LEU A 182 0.78 -16.81 -7.56
C LEU A 182 0.27 -17.25 -8.95
N SER A 183 -0.67 -18.19 -9.00
CA SER A 183 -1.22 -18.79 -10.21
C SER A 183 -2.46 -18.06 -10.72
N PHE A 184 -2.48 -17.77 -12.03
CA PHE A 184 -3.55 -17.06 -12.73
C PHE A 184 -4.95 -17.54 -12.35
N TRP A 185 -5.18 -18.84 -12.47
CA TRP A 185 -6.50 -19.42 -12.23
C TRP A 185 -6.97 -19.24 -10.78
N ARG A 186 -6.05 -19.35 -9.81
CA ARG A 186 -6.39 -19.27 -8.38
C ARG A 186 -6.78 -17.85 -7.96
N TYR A 187 -6.01 -16.84 -8.35
CA TYR A 187 -6.37 -15.46 -7.98
C TYR A 187 -7.54 -14.92 -8.80
N MET A 188 -7.73 -15.38 -10.04
CA MET A 188 -8.88 -14.99 -10.86
C MET A 188 -10.19 -15.55 -10.32
N GLU A 189 -10.19 -16.76 -9.76
CA GLU A 189 -11.36 -17.31 -9.06
C GLU A 189 -11.78 -16.42 -7.88
N ILE A 190 -10.80 -15.95 -7.09
CA ILE A 190 -11.04 -15.03 -5.98
C ILE A 190 -11.59 -13.69 -6.50
N TYR A 191 -10.99 -13.12 -7.54
CA TYR A 191 -11.49 -11.88 -8.15
C TYR A 191 -12.90 -12.03 -8.73
N GLY A 192 -13.21 -13.16 -9.36
CA GLY A 192 -14.56 -13.51 -9.82
C GLY A 192 -15.57 -13.57 -8.67
N SER A 193 -15.21 -14.22 -7.56
CA SER A 193 -16.07 -14.31 -6.36
C SER A 193 -16.36 -12.94 -5.70
N MET A 194 -15.53 -11.95 -6.02
CA MET A 194 -15.58 -10.57 -5.57
C MET A 194 -16.08 -9.61 -6.66
N TYR A 195 -16.59 -10.14 -7.78
CA TYR A 195 -17.10 -9.38 -8.91
C TYR A 195 -16.12 -8.34 -9.45
N PHE A 196 -14.81 -8.58 -9.34
CA PHE A 196 -13.76 -7.64 -9.77
C PHE A 196 -13.92 -6.22 -9.20
N PHE A 197 -14.48 -6.09 -7.99
CA PHE A 197 -14.89 -4.78 -7.44
C PHE A 197 -13.78 -3.74 -7.39
N GLY A 198 -12.52 -4.14 -7.14
CA GLY A 198 -11.38 -3.22 -7.09
C GLY A 198 -11.18 -2.50 -8.42
N TYR A 199 -11.21 -3.24 -9.53
CA TYR A 199 -11.10 -2.65 -10.87
C TYR A 199 -12.31 -1.78 -11.23
N ILE A 200 -13.53 -2.26 -10.92
CA ILE A 200 -14.76 -1.50 -11.19
C ILE A 200 -14.76 -0.19 -10.41
N PHE A 201 -14.39 -0.22 -9.13
CA PHE A 201 -14.34 0.95 -8.26
C PHE A 201 -13.36 1.99 -8.77
N VAL A 202 -12.13 1.58 -9.08
CA VAL A 202 -11.10 2.49 -9.61
C VAL A 202 -11.54 3.08 -10.96
N PHE A 203 -12.06 2.25 -11.87
CA PHE A 203 -12.49 2.70 -13.18
C PHE A 203 -13.67 3.68 -13.12
N TRP A 204 -14.70 3.37 -12.32
CA TRP A 204 -15.88 4.21 -12.16
C TRP A 204 -15.53 5.59 -11.59
N MET A 205 -14.67 5.65 -10.58
CA MET A 205 -14.23 6.92 -10.00
C MET A 205 -13.30 7.70 -10.94
N ALA A 206 -12.41 7.03 -11.68
CA ALA A 206 -11.55 7.69 -12.67
C ALA A 206 -12.40 8.38 -13.75
N PHE A 207 -13.45 7.71 -14.25
CA PHE A 207 -14.40 8.31 -15.19
C PHE A 207 -15.10 9.53 -14.58
N SER A 208 -15.61 9.39 -13.36
CA SER A 208 -16.34 10.46 -12.67
C SER A 208 -15.49 11.71 -12.39
N CYS A 209 -14.20 11.53 -12.11
CA CYS A 209 -13.27 12.64 -11.87
C CYS A 209 -12.83 13.34 -13.17
N CYS A 210 -12.83 12.65 -14.33
CA CYS A 210 -12.45 13.23 -15.61
C CYS A 210 -13.58 14.01 -16.30
N THR A 211 -14.85 13.72 -15.99
CA THR A 211 -16.02 14.37 -16.61
C THR A 211 -16.51 15.63 -15.88
N SER A 212 -15.78 16.11 -14.86
CA SER A 212 -16.16 17.26 -14.00
C SER A 212 -15.08 18.36 -14.00
#